data_AF-A0A6M4Y9L9-F1
#
_entry.id   AF-A0A6M4Y9L9-F1
#
_cell.length_a   1.000
_cell.length_b   1.000
_cell.length_c   1.000
_cell.angle_alpha   90.00
_cell.angle_beta   90.00
_cell.angle_gamma   90.00
#
_symmetry.space_group_name_H-M   'P 1'
#
loop_
_entity.id
_entity.type
_entity.pdbx_description
1 polymer ?
#
loop_
_entity_poly.entity_id
_entity_poly.type
_entity_poly.pdbx_seq_one_letter_code
_entity_poly.pdbx_strand_id
1 'polypeptide(L)'
;MDSSKLYEADFPTQHKAQDIDIVTLYHGERFDELDSVIVCKSREGIITATFGQNTWDCFPFSRKKSYNDLNFEEFNSTPELQREMKLLVFGWLFNKSPKQRKGLKFSSIHALLVSLKRSYRFLAKKDKHSLAQLSNTYVWADFETYLTTKVSKKSSLIKTFGALNG
;
A
#
# COMPACT_ATOMS: atom_id res chain seq x y z
N MET A 1 -6.53 -2.58 19.55
CA MET A 1 -7.99 -2.42 19.32
C MET A 1 -8.71 -3.50 20.16
N ASP A 2 -9.84 -3.22 20.83
CA ASP A 2 -10.59 -4.26 21.56
C ASP A 2 -11.37 -5.15 20.57
N SER A 3 -10.88 -6.37 20.33
CA SER A 3 -11.48 -7.33 19.40
C SER A 3 -12.40 -8.35 20.09
N SER A 4 -12.63 -8.21 21.40
CA SER A 4 -13.42 -9.17 22.20
C SER A 4 -14.87 -9.32 21.72
N LYS A 5 -15.41 -8.29 21.05
CA LYS A 5 -16.76 -8.28 20.48
C LYS A 5 -16.82 -8.60 18.98
N LEU A 6 -15.67 -8.81 18.33
CA LEU A 6 -15.62 -9.08 16.88
C LEU A 6 -15.76 -10.55 16.53
N TYR A 7 -15.64 -11.45 17.52
CA TYR A 7 -15.58 -12.90 17.31
C TYR A 7 -16.49 -13.62 18.30
N GLU A 8 -17.11 -14.70 17.83
CA GLU A 8 -17.79 -15.65 18.71
C GLU A 8 -16.78 -16.36 19.62
N ALA A 9 -17.26 -16.90 20.75
CA ALA A 9 -16.39 -17.44 21.80
C ALA A 9 -15.52 -18.61 21.33
N ASP A 10 -15.99 -19.38 20.35
CA ASP A 10 -15.36 -20.56 19.74
C ASP A 10 -14.62 -20.25 18.42
N PHE A 11 -14.60 -18.98 17.97
CA PHE A 11 -13.91 -18.62 16.75
C PHE A 11 -12.40 -18.89 16.87
N PRO A 12 -11.77 -19.64 15.93
CA PRO A 12 -10.40 -20.08 16.12
C PRO A 12 -9.42 -18.90 16.21
N THR A 13 -8.56 -18.91 17.24
CA THR A 13 -7.62 -17.82 17.54
C THR A 13 -6.71 -17.49 16.35
N GLN A 14 -6.27 -18.51 15.61
CA GLN A 14 -5.46 -18.36 14.39
C GLN A 14 -6.16 -17.55 13.27
N HIS A 15 -7.49 -17.46 13.29
CA HIS A 15 -8.25 -16.69 12.31
C HIS A 15 -8.57 -15.27 12.77
N LYS A 16 -8.44 -14.96 14.08
CA LYS A 16 -8.73 -13.63 14.64
C LYS A 16 -7.80 -12.57 14.01
N ALA A 17 -8.32 -11.35 13.87
CA ALA A 17 -7.53 -10.21 13.41
C ALA A 17 -6.46 -9.92 14.46
N GLN A 18 -5.21 -9.90 14.01
CA GLN A 18 -4.08 -9.51 14.83
C GLN A 18 -3.83 -8.02 14.60
N ASP A 19 -3.76 -7.24 15.68
CA ASP A 19 -3.36 -5.83 15.62
C ASP A 19 -1.83 -5.79 15.56
N ILE A 20 -1.27 -6.16 14.40
CA ILE A 20 0.17 -6.18 14.17
C ILE A 20 0.63 -4.76 13.85
N ASP A 21 1.60 -4.27 14.61
CA ASP A 21 2.27 -3.01 14.34
C ASP A 21 3.33 -3.19 13.24
N ILE A 22 2.86 -3.11 11.99
CA ILE A 22 3.71 -3.24 10.80
C ILE A 22 4.76 -2.13 10.69
N VAL A 23 4.54 -0.97 11.34
CA VAL A 23 5.47 0.16 11.32
C VAL A 23 6.67 -0.17 12.19
N THR A 24 6.42 -0.72 13.38
CA THR A 24 7.48 -1.24 14.25
C THR A 24 8.26 -2.38 13.57
N LEU A 25 7.59 -3.31 12.88
CA LEU A 25 8.28 -4.37 12.13
C LEU A 25 9.17 -3.82 11.02
N TYR A 26 8.68 -2.82 10.26
CA TYR A 26 9.45 -2.20 9.19
C TYR A 26 10.68 -1.47 9.70
N HIS A 27 10.53 -0.60 10.72
CA HIS A 27 11.66 0.16 11.26
C HIS A 27 12.65 -0.70 12.05
N GLY A 28 12.19 -1.83 12.60
CA GLY A 28 13.06 -2.83 13.22
C GLY A 28 13.70 -3.81 12.23
N GLU A 29 13.51 -3.61 10.92
CA GLU A 29 14.02 -4.49 9.85
C GLU A 29 13.59 -5.97 9.98
N ARG A 30 12.47 -6.23 10.67
CA ARG A 30 11.91 -7.57 10.87
C ARG A 30 11.09 -8.01 9.66
N PHE A 31 11.76 -8.08 8.50
CA PHE A 31 11.09 -8.22 7.20
C PHE A 31 10.42 -9.57 7.00
N ASP A 32 10.98 -10.67 7.51
CA ASP A 32 10.31 -11.98 7.44
C ASP A 32 8.98 -11.98 8.19
N GLU A 33 8.94 -11.33 9.35
CA GLU A 33 7.72 -11.17 10.13
C GLU A 33 6.74 -10.23 9.43
N LEU A 34 7.24 -9.13 8.88
CA LEU A 34 6.44 -8.20 8.08
C LEU A 34 5.80 -8.92 6.89
N ASP A 35 6.56 -9.74 6.16
CA ASP A 35 6.11 -10.46 4.97
C ASP A 35 5.05 -11.51 5.29
N SER A 36 5.07 -12.05 6.51
CA SER A 36 4.05 -12.99 7.02
C SER A 36 2.72 -12.32 7.40
N VAL A 37 2.67 -10.99 7.53
CA VAL A 37 1.46 -10.27 7.93
C VAL A 37 0.33 -10.51 6.94
N ILE A 38 -0.80 -11.00 7.45
CA ILE A 38 -1.98 -11.29 6.64
C ILE A 38 -2.68 -9.98 6.27
N VAL A 39 -2.86 -9.76 4.97
CA VAL A 39 -3.55 -8.58 4.42
C VAL A 39 -5.01 -8.91 4.10
N CYS A 40 -5.29 -10.08 3.52
CA CYS A 40 -6.65 -10.49 3.15
C CYS A 40 -6.89 -11.98 3.42
N LYS A 41 -8.14 -12.28 3.77
CA LYS A 41 -8.67 -13.65 3.88
C LYS A 41 -10.00 -13.74 3.13
N SER A 42 -10.28 -14.89 2.52
CA SER A 42 -11.59 -15.20 1.96
C SER A 42 -12.65 -15.34 3.07
N ARG A 43 -13.92 -15.52 2.69
CA ARG A 43 -15.00 -15.75 3.66
C ARG A 43 -14.83 -17.06 4.42
N GLU A 44 -14.20 -18.04 3.79
CA GLU A 44 -13.87 -19.35 4.33
C GLU A 44 -12.61 -19.33 5.21
N GLY A 45 -11.99 -18.15 5.41
CA GLY A 45 -10.80 -17.99 6.23
C GLY A 45 -9.47 -18.32 5.53
N ILE A 46 -9.50 -18.62 4.23
CA ILE A 46 -8.30 -18.89 3.42
C ILE A 46 -7.52 -17.58 3.25
N ILE A 47 -6.21 -17.59 3.51
CA ILE A 47 -5.35 -16.43 3.29
C ILE A 47 -5.22 -16.18 1.79
N THR A 48 -5.68 -15.02 1.31
CA THR A 48 -5.61 -14.62 -0.11
C THR A 48 -4.54 -13.59 -0.40
N ALA A 49 -4.07 -12.88 0.63
CA ALA A 49 -2.95 -11.95 0.53
C ALA A 49 -2.14 -11.89 1.82
N THR A 50 -0.82 -11.99 1.72
CA THR A 50 0.13 -11.56 2.77
C THR A 50 0.96 -10.38 2.27
N PHE A 51 1.54 -9.63 3.20
CA PHE A 51 2.33 -8.44 2.86
C PHE A 51 3.52 -8.77 1.93
N GLY A 52 4.16 -9.92 2.15
CA GLY A 52 5.28 -10.38 1.32
C GLY A 52 4.92 -10.67 -0.12
N GLN A 53 3.67 -11.04 -0.41
CA GLN A 53 3.22 -11.30 -1.78
C GLN A 53 3.24 -10.02 -2.63
N ASN A 54 3.59 -10.17 -3.91
CA ASN A 54 3.67 -9.04 -4.85
C ASN A 54 2.31 -8.59 -5.36
N THR A 55 1.31 -9.46 -5.31
CA THR A 55 -0.06 -9.14 -5.72
C THR A 55 -0.98 -9.54 -4.59
N TRP A 56 -1.71 -8.57 -4.03
CA TRP A 56 -2.65 -8.81 -2.95
C TRP A 56 -4.05 -9.00 -3.53
N ASP A 57 -4.62 -10.21 -3.44
CA ASP A 57 -6.04 -10.42 -3.75
C ASP A 57 -6.92 -9.90 -2.62
N CYS A 58 -7.51 -8.73 -2.87
CA CYS A 58 -8.37 -7.99 -1.97
C CYS A 58 -9.86 -8.11 -2.36
N PHE A 59 -10.29 -9.24 -2.93
CA PHE A 59 -11.71 -9.52 -3.19
C PHE A 59 -12.65 -9.16 -2.02
N PRO A 60 -12.33 -9.44 -0.73
CA PRO A 60 -13.17 -9.04 0.39
C PRO A 60 -13.43 -7.52 0.48
N PHE A 61 -12.44 -6.71 0.12
CA PHE A 61 -12.54 -5.24 0.11
C PHE A 61 -13.23 -4.71 -1.14
N SER A 62 -12.93 -5.27 -2.31
CA SER A 62 -13.45 -4.79 -3.59
C SER A 62 -14.91 -5.21 -3.81
N ARG A 63 -15.27 -6.43 -3.38
CA ARG A 63 -16.50 -7.16 -3.70
C ARG A 63 -16.81 -7.22 -5.20
N LYS A 64 -15.76 -7.13 -6.04
CA LYS A 64 -15.85 -7.16 -7.50
C LYS A 64 -15.08 -8.36 -8.05
N LYS A 65 -15.59 -8.95 -9.13
CA LYS A 65 -14.94 -10.06 -9.84
C LYS A 65 -13.68 -9.64 -10.61
N SER A 66 -13.48 -8.33 -10.82
CA SER A 66 -12.33 -7.76 -11.51
C SER A 66 -11.88 -6.49 -10.80
N TYR A 67 -10.60 -6.14 -10.98
CA TYR A 67 -9.96 -5.02 -10.25
C TYR A 67 -10.12 -5.18 -8.74
N ASN A 68 -9.86 -6.39 -8.27
CA ASN A 68 -9.87 -6.78 -6.86
C ASN A 68 -8.46 -6.96 -6.30
N ASP A 69 -7.43 -6.86 -7.12
CA ASP A 69 -6.05 -7.00 -6.72
C ASP A 69 -5.32 -5.66 -6.57
N LEU A 70 -4.24 -5.67 -5.80
CA LEU A 70 -3.24 -4.60 -5.71
C LEU A 70 -1.88 -5.20 -6.06
N ASN A 71 -1.38 -4.90 -7.26
CA ASN A 71 -0.14 -5.47 -7.80
C ASN A 71 1.07 -4.52 -7.59
N PHE A 72 2.18 -5.07 -7.12
CA PHE A 72 3.47 -4.41 -6.85
C PHE A 72 4.67 -5.05 -7.59
N GLU A 73 4.42 -6.02 -8.49
CA GLU A 73 5.46 -6.82 -9.18
C GLU A 73 6.44 -5.96 -9.98
N GLU A 74 5.99 -4.82 -10.50
CA GLU A 74 6.86 -3.92 -11.28
C GLU A 74 8.05 -3.35 -10.48
N PHE A 75 8.04 -3.48 -9.15
CA PHE A 75 9.12 -3.03 -8.26
C PHE A 75 9.95 -4.17 -7.66
N ASN A 76 9.87 -5.39 -8.20
CA ASN A 76 10.66 -6.53 -7.71
C ASN A 76 12.18 -6.28 -7.73
N SER A 77 12.67 -5.43 -8.64
CA SER A 77 14.09 -5.03 -8.70
C SER A 77 14.47 -3.89 -7.75
N THR A 78 13.51 -3.34 -7.01
CA THR A 78 13.70 -2.25 -6.03
C THR A 78 12.90 -2.57 -4.75
N PRO A 79 13.33 -3.56 -3.96
CA PRO A 79 12.54 -4.09 -2.84
C PRO A 79 12.25 -3.05 -1.75
N GLU A 80 13.14 -2.07 -1.53
CA GLU A 80 12.93 -0.99 -0.56
C GLU A 80 11.73 -0.12 -0.95
N LEU A 81 11.68 0.29 -2.23
CA LEU A 81 10.58 1.03 -2.82
C LEU A 81 9.28 0.21 -2.81
N GLN A 82 9.36 -1.08 -3.14
CA GLN A 82 8.19 -1.96 -3.12
C GLN A 82 7.61 -2.04 -1.70
N ARG A 83 8.47 -2.26 -0.70
CA ARG A 83 8.08 -2.40 0.71
C ARG A 83 7.50 -1.10 1.26
N GLU A 84 8.13 0.04 1.01
CA GLU A 84 7.63 1.36 1.40
C GLU A 84 6.24 1.62 0.80
N MET A 85 6.04 1.29 -0.48
CA MET A 85 4.74 1.44 -1.15
C MET A 85 3.66 0.54 -0.53
N LYS A 86 4.00 -0.72 -0.23
CA LYS A 86 3.09 -1.66 0.42
C LYS A 86 2.65 -1.15 1.79
N LEU A 87 3.54 -0.52 2.57
CA LEU A 87 3.18 0.11 3.85
C LEU A 87 2.11 1.20 3.69
N LEU A 88 2.28 2.10 2.71
CA LEU A 88 1.31 3.18 2.45
C LEU A 88 -0.06 2.60 2.08
N VAL A 89 -0.08 1.61 1.19
CA VAL A 89 -1.31 0.95 0.75
C VAL A 89 -1.98 0.18 1.89
N PHE A 90 -1.21 -0.47 2.76
CA PHE A 90 -1.73 -1.13 3.96
C PHE A 90 -2.42 -0.10 4.88
N GLY A 91 -1.78 1.05 5.11
CA GLY A 91 -2.36 2.15 5.89
C GLY A 91 -3.70 2.63 5.33
N TRP A 92 -3.82 2.72 4.00
CA TRP A 92 -5.07 3.08 3.32
C TRP A 92 -6.16 2.01 3.44
N LEU A 93 -5.81 0.72 3.30
CA LEU A 93 -6.76 -0.40 3.39
C LEU A 93 -7.39 -0.51 4.78
N PHE A 94 -6.59 -0.41 5.83
CA PHE A 94 -7.05 -0.57 7.21
C PHE A 94 -7.43 0.75 7.88
N ASN A 95 -7.48 1.83 7.10
CA ASN A 95 -7.85 3.17 7.56
C ASN A 95 -7.11 3.59 8.84
N LYS A 96 -5.80 3.32 8.89
CA LYS A 96 -4.93 3.69 10.03
C LYS A 96 -4.59 5.18 10.00
N SER A 97 -5.56 6.04 9.66
CA SER A 97 -5.40 7.49 9.64
C SER A 97 -5.44 8.04 11.07
N PRO A 98 -4.42 8.80 11.50
CA PRO A 98 -4.42 9.46 12.81
C PRO A 98 -5.60 10.44 12.97
N LYS A 99 -6.15 10.93 11.86
CA LYS A 99 -7.25 11.91 11.81
C LYS A 99 -8.65 11.27 11.84
N GLN A 100 -8.76 9.97 12.08
CA GLN A 100 -10.02 9.22 12.14
C GLN A 100 -10.94 9.44 10.92
N ARG A 101 -10.34 9.68 9.74
CA ARG A 101 -11.10 9.89 8.50
C ARG A 101 -11.86 8.62 8.14
N LYS A 102 -12.93 8.78 7.36
CA LYS A 102 -13.64 7.63 6.79
C LYS A 102 -12.70 6.86 5.86
N GLY A 103 -12.67 5.53 6.01
CA GLY A 103 -11.88 4.64 5.15
C GLY A 103 -12.21 4.84 3.67
N LEU A 104 -11.17 4.77 2.83
CA LEU A 104 -11.31 4.89 1.38
C LEU A 104 -12.04 3.68 0.80
N LYS A 105 -12.82 3.91 -0.25
CA LYS A 105 -13.34 2.81 -1.07
C LYS A 105 -12.15 2.09 -1.72
N PHE A 106 -12.25 0.77 -1.91
CA PHE A 106 -11.20 0.00 -2.58
C PHE A 106 -10.84 0.57 -3.96
N SER A 107 -11.82 0.99 -4.75
CA SER A 107 -11.57 1.64 -6.05
C SER A 107 -10.74 2.92 -5.95
N SER A 108 -10.89 3.66 -4.85
CA SER A 108 -10.08 4.86 -4.56
C SER A 108 -8.65 4.46 -4.19
N ILE A 109 -8.47 3.43 -3.37
CA ILE A 109 -7.14 2.87 -3.03
C ILE A 109 -6.42 2.40 -4.29
N HIS A 110 -7.09 1.64 -5.14
CA HIS A 110 -6.54 1.19 -6.43
C HIS A 110 -6.13 2.38 -7.31
N ALA A 111 -6.96 3.43 -7.40
CA ALA A 111 -6.64 4.63 -8.17
C ALA A 111 -5.45 5.42 -7.57
N LEU A 112 -5.33 5.46 -6.24
CA LEU A 112 -4.18 6.05 -5.55
C LEU A 112 -2.92 5.25 -5.82
N LEU A 113 -2.95 3.92 -5.72
CA LEU A 113 -1.81 3.05 -6.05
C LEU A 113 -1.33 3.30 -7.49
N VAL A 114 -2.23 3.27 -8.48
CA VAL A 114 -1.88 3.55 -9.89
C VAL A 114 -1.22 4.92 -10.05
N SER A 115 -1.66 5.92 -9.28
CA SER A 115 -1.08 7.27 -9.32
C SER A 115 0.27 7.33 -8.63
N LEU A 116 0.40 6.68 -7.46
CA LEU A 116 1.61 6.60 -6.66
C LEU A 116 2.76 5.90 -7.40
N LYS A 117 2.44 4.84 -8.15
CA LYS A 117 3.38 4.10 -9.01
C LYS A 117 4.17 5.00 -9.96
N ARG A 118 3.63 6.14 -10.39
CA ARG A 118 4.36 7.10 -11.24
C ARG A 118 5.54 7.72 -10.51
N SER A 119 5.35 8.11 -9.24
CA SER A 119 6.41 8.65 -8.39
C SER A 119 7.48 7.59 -8.14
N TYR A 120 7.06 6.37 -7.83
CA TYR A 120 8.00 5.28 -7.56
C TYR A 120 8.77 4.82 -8.80
N ARG A 121 8.17 4.86 -10.00
CA ARG A 121 8.91 4.62 -11.26
C ARG A 121 9.99 5.66 -11.50
N PHE A 122 9.75 6.93 -11.15
CA PHE A 122 10.77 7.95 -11.19
C PHE A 122 11.91 7.65 -10.21
N LEU A 123 11.57 7.31 -8.96
CA LEU A 123 12.56 6.97 -7.94
C LEU A 123 13.42 5.78 -8.37
N ALA A 124 12.81 4.69 -8.83
CA ALA A 124 13.52 3.52 -9.34
C ALA A 124 14.46 3.89 -10.51
N LYS A 125 14.00 4.72 -11.45
CA LYS A 125 14.82 5.18 -12.58
C LYS A 125 16.03 6.03 -12.15
N LYS A 126 15.91 6.73 -11.02
CA LYS A 126 16.94 7.63 -10.48
C LYS A 126 17.79 6.99 -9.38
N ASP A 127 17.68 5.67 -9.22
CA ASP A 127 18.35 4.90 -8.16
C ASP A 127 18.10 5.53 -6.78
N LYS A 128 16.82 5.72 -6.50
CA LYS A 128 16.28 6.26 -5.24
C LYS A 128 15.47 5.16 -4.57
N HIS A 129 15.64 5.02 -3.26
CA HIS A 129 15.14 3.88 -2.48
C HIS A 129 14.01 4.26 -1.51
N SER A 130 13.63 5.54 -1.45
CA SER A 130 12.52 6.01 -0.60
C SER A 130 11.85 7.25 -1.19
N LEU A 131 10.55 7.37 -0.93
CA LEU A 131 9.73 8.54 -1.22
C LEU A 131 10.24 9.80 -0.54
N ALA A 132 10.89 9.67 0.64
CA ALA A 132 11.49 10.78 1.36
C ALA A 132 12.55 11.53 0.54
N GLN A 133 13.14 10.89 -0.48
CA GLN A 133 14.10 11.55 -1.35
C GLN A 133 13.48 12.65 -2.22
N LEU A 134 12.15 12.67 -2.39
CA LEU A 134 11.43 13.79 -3.02
C LEU A 134 11.48 15.09 -2.19
N SER A 135 11.83 15.02 -0.90
CA SER A 135 12.03 16.21 -0.07
C SER A 135 13.33 16.97 -0.42
N ASN A 136 14.23 16.37 -1.20
CA ASN A 136 15.41 17.05 -1.72
C ASN A 136 15.04 17.92 -2.93
N THR A 137 15.42 19.20 -2.90
CA THR A 137 15.06 20.17 -3.94
C THR A 137 15.53 19.79 -5.35
N TYR A 138 16.72 19.21 -5.48
CA TYR A 138 17.25 18.79 -6.79
C TYR A 138 16.50 17.57 -7.33
N VAL A 139 16.21 16.60 -6.45
CA VAL A 139 15.40 15.43 -6.82
C VAL A 139 13.98 15.84 -7.17
N TRP A 140 13.41 16.82 -6.46
CA TRP A 140 12.09 17.38 -6.76
C TRP A 140 12.04 18.07 -8.13
N ALA A 141 13.03 18.91 -8.46
CA ALA A 141 13.09 19.56 -9.78
C ALA A 141 13.20 18.55 -10.94
N ASP A 142 14.00 17.49 -10.74
CA ASP A 142 14.07 16.36 -11.67
C ASP A 142 12.73 15.62 -11.80
N PHE A 143 12.01 15.47 -10.69
CA PHE A 143 10.71 14.82 -10.65
C PHE A 143 9.65 15.64 -11.39
N GLU A 144 9.61 16.96 -11.21
CA GLU A 144 8.72 17.86 -11.95
C GLU A 144 8.98 17.79 -13.45
N THR A 145 10.25 17.80 -13.85
CA THR A 145 10.65 17.62 -15.26
C THR A 145 10.23 16.26 -15.80
N TYR A 146 10.41 15.20 -15.02
CA TYR A 146 9.93 13.86 -15.38
C TYR A 146 8.41 13.82 -15.56
N LEU A 147 7.65 14.44 -14.66
CA LEU A 147 6.19 14.46 -14.73
C LEU A 147 5.67 15.27 -15.91
N THR A 148 6.21 16.46 -16.16
CA THR A 148 5.80 17.31 -17.29
C THR A 148 6.10 16.66 -18.64
N THR A 149 7.18 15.89 -18.75
CA THR A 149 7.54 15.17 -19.98
C THR A 149 6.76 13.87 -20.19
N LYS A 150 6.39 13.14 -19.13
CA LYS A 150 5.73 11.83 -19.22
C LYS A 150 4.22 11.86 -19.01
N VAL A 151 3.67 12.93 -18.44
CA VAL A 151 2.25 13.02 -18.08
C VAL A 151 1.59 14.18 -18.82
N SER A 152 0.93 13.87 -19.94
CA SER A 152 0.30 14.87 -20.80
C SER A 152 -1.01 15.46 -20.24
N LYS A 153 -1.69 14.75 -19.33
CA LYS A 153 -2.99 15.17 -18.79
C LYS A 153 -2.82 15.85 -17.43
N LYS A 154 -3.28 17.11 -17.30
CA LYS A 154 -3.34 17.84 -16.02
C LYS A 154 -4.04 17.05 -14.91
N SER A 155 -5.13 16.35 -15.24
CA SER A 155 -5.85 15.52 -14.28
C SER A 155 -5.02 14.34 -13.73
N SER A 156 -4.08 13.83 -14.54
CA SER A 156 -3.14 12.80 -14.10
C SER A 156 -2.10 13.38 -13.14
N LEU A 157 -1.60 14.60 -13.37
CA LEU A 157 -0.68 15.30 -12.46
C LEU A 157 -1.33 15.53 -11.09
N ILE A 158 -2.56 16.06 -11.07
CA ILE A 158 -3.31 16.31 -9.83
C ILE A 158 -3.46 15.01 -9.02
N LYS A 159 -3.76 13.89 -9.68
CA LYS A 159 -3.87 12.58 -9.01
C LYS A 159 -2.54 12.10 -8.46
N THR A 160 -1.43 12.30 -9.18
CA THR A 160 -0.09 11.94 -8.69
C THR A 160 0.25 12.72 -7.42
N PHE A 161 0.09 14.05 -7.42
CA PHE A 161 0.34 14.87 -6.23
C PHE A 161 -0.64 14.56 -5.10
N GLY A 162 -1.90 14.28 -5.41
CA GLY A 162 -2.90 13.85 -4.43
C GLY A 162 -2.52 12.55 -3.73
N ALA A 163 -1.90 11.60 -4.45
CA ALA A 163 -1.44 10.35 -3.88
C ALA A 163 -0.19 10.50 -2.98
N LEU A 164 0.65 11.52 -3.23
CA LEU A 164 1.80 11.84 -2.39
C LEU A 164 1.41 12.50 -1.06
N ASN A 165 0.31 13.25 -1.05
CA ASN A 165 -0.16 14.02 0.11
C ASN A 165 -1.32 13.34 0.88
N GLY A 166 -1.65 12.10 0.52
CA GLY A 166 -2.85 11.37 0.96
C GLY A 166 -2.77 10.82 2.38
#